data_AF-A0A7V9GG37-F1
#
_entry.id   AF-A0A7V9GG37-F1
#
_cell.length_a   1.000
_cell.length_b   1.000
_cell.length_c   1.000
_cell.angle_alpha   90.00
_cell.angle_beta   90.00
_cell.angle_gamma   90.00
#
_symmetry.space_group_name_H-M   'P 1'
#
loop_
_entity.id
_entity.type
_entity.pdbx_description
1 polymer ?
#
loop_
_entity_poly.entity_id
_entity_poly.type
_entity_poly.pdbx_seq_one_letter_code
_entity_poly.pdbx_strand_id
1 'polypeptide(L)'
;MRDAPTDSLDRARRDASLSHADLWLRYFELGGMSTALELEGVLFGALEPTAHEHDVLAHALNERFSELGGDHPVPYAEDDS
;
A
#
# COMPACT_ATOMS: atom_id res chain seq x y z
N MET A 1 -5.59 19.35 5.50
CA MET A 1 -4.17 19.00 5.26
C MET A 1 -4.25 17.72 4.44
N ARG A 2 -3.87 17.74 3.16
CA ARG A 2 -3.79 16.50 2.38
C ARG A 2 -2.67 15.68 3.01
N ASP A 3 -2.97 14.49 3.48
CA ASP A 3 -1.94 13.55 3.92
C ASP A 3 -1.02 13.24 2.74
N ALA A 4 0.28 13.02 3.00
CA ALA A 4 1.18 12.56 1.95
C ALA A 4 0.71 11.17 1.45
N PRO A 5 0.90 10.83 0.16
CA PRO A 5 0.51 9.52 -0.39
C PRO A 5 1.10 8.35 0.42
N THR A 6 2.26 8.56 1.02
CA THR A 6 2.90 7.59 1.87
C THR A 6 2.21 7.39 3.23
N ASP A 7 1.70 8.47 3.82
CA ASP A 7 0.95 8.42 5.08
C ASP A 7 -0.39 7.69 4.90
N SER A 8 -0.96 7.70 3.68
CA SER A 8 -2.20 6.97 3.39
C SER A 8 -1.98 5.45 3.32
N LEU A 9 -0.88 4.99 2.70
CA LEU A 9 -0.57 3.57 2.58
C LEU A 9 -0.32 2.89 3.94
N ASP A 10 0.45 3.52 4.83
CA ASP A 10 0.72 2.95 6.15
C ASP A 10 -0.53 2.95 7.06
N ARG A 11 -1.38 3.97 6.97
CA ARG A 11 -2.70 3.95 7.65
C ARG A 11 -3.60 2.84 7.11
N ALA A 12 -3.75 2.74 5.80
CA ALA A 12 -4.55 1.70 5.17
C ALA A 12 -4.07 0.29 5.56
N ARG A 13 -2.75 0.07 5.63
CA ARG A 13 -2.17 -1.18 6.13
C ARG A 13 -2.61 -1.50 7.57
N ARG A 14 -2.57 -0.51 8.46
CA ARG A 14 -2.99 -0.67 9.86
C ARG A 14 -4.49 -1.00 9.95
N ASP A 15 -5.31 -0.31 9.17
CA ASP A 15 -6.76 -0.54 9.11
C ASP A 15 -7.08 -1.94 8.53
N ALA A 16 -6.27 -2.40 7.58
CA ALA A 16 -6.30 -3.75 7.02
C ALA A 16 -5.74 -4.84 7.96
N SER A 17 -5.25 -4.44 9.15
CA SER A 17 -4.63 -5.32 10.16
C SER A 17 -3.45 -6.15 9.63
N LEU A 18 -2.68 -5.58 8.71
CA LEU A 18 -1.49 -6.23 8.13
C LEU A 18 -0.23 -5.78 8.87
N SER A 19 0.69 -6.71 9.15
CA SER A 19 2.08 -6.33 9.46
C SER A 19 2.78 -5.81 8.21
N HIS A 20 3.97 -5.20 8.35
CA HIS A 20 4.78 -4.83 7.18
C HIS A 20 5.15 -6.06 6.33
N ALA A 21 5.44 -7.19 6.99
CA ALA A 21 5.78 -8.44 6.32
C ALA A 21 4.58 -9.02 5.55
N ASP A 22 3.38 -8.94 6.11
CA ASP A 22 2.16 -9.41 5.42
C ASP A 22 1.86 -8.57 4.18
N LEU A 23 2.00 -7.23 4.30
CA LEU A 23 1.81 -6.34 3.16
C LEU A 23 2.86 -6.60 2.09
N TRP A 24 4.13 -6.78 2.47
CA TRP A 24 5.19 -7.10 1.52
C TRP A 24 4.95 -8.41 0.80
N LEU A 25 4.50 -9.46 1.50
CA LEU A 25 4.22 -10.74 0.87
C LEU A 25 3.11 -10.62 -0.18
N ARG A 26 2.00 -9.94 0.16
CA ARG A 26 0.90 -9.70 -0.79
C ARG A 26 1.33 -8.86 -1.98
N TYR A 27 2.09 -7.78 -1.74
CA TYR A 27 2.67 -6.94 -2.78
C TYR A 27 3.58 -7.75 -3.72
N PHE A 28 4.43 -8.62 -3.18
CA PHE A 28 5.33 -9.48 -3.95
C PHE A 28 4.58 -10.51 -4.79
N GLU A 29 3.53 -11.14 -4.23
CA GLU A 29 2.68 -12.10 -4.94
C GLU A 29 1.97 -11.49 -6.15
N LEU A 30 1.70 -10.18 -6.10
CA LEU A 30 1.13 -9.40 -7.20
C LEU A 30 2.17 -8.89 -8.23
N GLY A 31 3.43 -9.27 -8.08
CA GLY A 31 4.51 -8.89 -8.99
C GLY A 31 5.26 -7.62 -8.59
N GLY A 32 5.08 -7.15 -7.35
CA GLY A 32 5.87 -6.08 -6.77
C GLY A 32 7.37 -6.44 -6.69
N MET A 33 8.23 -5.48 -7.04
CA MET A 33 9.66 -5.72 -7.23
C MET A 33 10.54 -5.16 -6.10
N SER A 34 9.99 -4.36 -5.18
CA SER A 34 10.73 -3.85 -4.03
C SER A 34 11.02 -4.94 -3.00
N THR A 35 12.19 -4.86 -2.37
CA THR A 35 12.51 -5.65 -1.19
C THR A 35 11.64 -5.26 0.00
N ALA A 36 11.57 -6.11 1.02
CA ALA A 36 10.83 -5.80 2.26
C ALA A 36 11.33 -4.52 2.93
N LEU A 37 12.65 -4.27 2.88
CA LEU A 37 13.25 -3.07 3.45
C LEU A 37 12.89 -1.80 2.66
N GLU A 38 12.86 -1.87 1.33
CA GLU A 38 12.43 -0.75 0.48
C GLU A 38 10.95 -0.44 0.69
N LEU A 39 10.10 -1.47 0.82
CA LEU A 39 8.69 -1.28 1.16
C LEU A 39 8.51 -0.60 2.52
N GLU A 40 9.27 -1.00 3.54
CA GLU A 40 9.27 -0.28 4.83
C GLU A 40 9.74 1.17 4.66
N GLY A 41 10.79 1.40 3.87
CA GLY A 41 11.26 2.74 3.51
C GLY A 41 10.16 3.58 2.86
N VAL A 42 9.36 2.98 1.99
CA VAL A 42 8.12 3.59 1.46
C VAL A 42 7.19 3.87 2.63
N LEU A 43 6.71 2.90 3.41
CA LEU A 43 5.73 3.14 4.49
C LEU A 43 6.15 4.18 5.54
N PHE A 44 7.44 4.38 5.76
CA PHE A 44 7.98 5.38 6.68
C PHE A 44 8.21 6.77 6.06
N GLY A 45 7.91 6.98 4.78
CA GLY A 45 8.17 8.25 4.09
C GLY A 45 9.63 8.48 3.74
N ALA A 46 10.48 7.46 3.84
CA ALA A 46 11.90 7.56 3.50
C ALA A 46 12.15 7.35 2.00
N LEU A 47 11.25 6.65 1.30
CA LEU A 47 11.29 6.41 -0.14
C LEU A 47 9.95 6.80 -0.76
N GLU A 48 10.01 7.35 -1.97
CA GLU A 48 8.82 7.58 -2.79
C GLU A 48 8.63 6.38 -3.72
N PRO A 49 7.46 5.71 -3.70
CA PRO A 49 7.18 4.63 -4.65
C PRO A 49 6.97 5.20 -6.05
N THR A 50 7.30 4.42 -7.07
CA THR A 50 6.81 4.69 -8.43
C THR A 50 5.29 4.53 -8.50
N ALA A 51 4.64 5.11 -9.52
CA ALA A 51 3.20 4.96 -9.72
C ALA A 51 2.77 3.49 -9.78
N HIS A 52 3.55 2.65 -10.47
CA HIS A 52 3.27 1.22 -10.53
C HIS A 52 3.39 0.53 -9.17
N GLU A 53 4.43 0.82 -8.39
CA GLU A 53 4.59 0.26 -7.05
C GLU A 53 3.45 0.69 -6.12
N HIS A 54 3.05 1.96 -6.19
CA HIS A 54 1.90 2.49 -5.47
C HIS A 54 0.62 1.74 -5.84
N ASP A 55 0.37 1.51 -7.13
CA ASP A 55 -0.83 0.82 -7.58
C ASP A 55 -0.88 -0.64 -7.13
N VAL A 56 0.25 -1.34 -7.13
CA VAL A 56 0.32 -2.71 -6.60
C VAL A 56 0.07 -2.73 -5.09
N LEU A 57 0.61 -1.75 -4.34
CA LEU A 57 0.34 -1.61 -2.90
C LEU A 57 -1.14 -1.30 -2.62
N ALA A 58 -1.72 -0.37 -3.37
CA ALA A 58 -3.14 -0.04 -3.30
C ALA A 58 -4.01 -1.28 -3.62
N HIS A 59 -3.63 -2.05 -4.64
CA HIS A 59 -4.33 -3.28 -5.00
C HIS A 59 -4.29 -4.32 -3.86
N ALA A 60 -3.10 -4.60 -3.30
CA ALA A 60 -2.94 -5.54 -2.19
C ALA A 60 -3.78 -5.16 -0.97
N LEU A 61 -3.88 -3.85 -0.67
CA LEU A 61 -4.68 -3.32 0.42
C LEU A 61 -6.19 -3.43 0.13
N ASN A 62 -6.61 -3.12 -1.10
CA ASN A 62 -8.00 -3.20 -1.53
C ASN A 62 -8.53 -4.64 -1.55
N GLU A 63 -7.72 -5.61 -1.97
CA GLU A 63 -8.06 -7.03 -1.83
C GLU A 63 -8.26 -7.40 -0.36
N ARG A 64 -7.37 -6.94 0.53
CA ARG A 64 -7.51 -7.20 1.97
C ARG A 64 -8.74 -6.55 2.58
N PHE A 65 -9.07 -5.31 2.20
CA PHE A 65 -10.31 -4.67 2.64
C PHE A 65 -11.55 -5.42 2.15
N SER A 66 -11.52 -5.92 0.92
CA SER A 66 -12.60 -6.74 0.36
C SER A 66 -12.78 -8.05 1.14
N GLU A 67 -11.69 -8.71 1.53
CA GLU A 67 -11.72 -9.90 2.41
C GLU A 67 -12.34 -9.62 3.79
N LEU A 68 -12.12 -8.42 4.32
CA LEU A 68 -12.68 -7.96 5.60
C LEU A 68 -14.15 -7.51 5.49
N GLY A 69 -14.72 -7.45 4.28
CA GLY A 69 -16.06 -6.94 4.01
C GLY A 69 -16.17 -5.42 4.14
N GLY A 70 -15.05 -4.70 4.03
CA GLY A 70 -14.99 -3.24 4.08
C GLY A 70 -15.05 -2.60 2.70
N ASP A 71 -15.42 -1.32 2.67
CA ASP A 71 -15.47 -0.47 1.48
C ASP A 71 -14.60 0.78 1.69
N HIS A 72 -13.31 0.56 2.00
CA HIS A 72 -12.32 1.63 2.22
C HIS A 72 -11.22 1.56 1.16
N PRO A 73 -11.52 1.92 -0.09
CA PRO A 73 -10.55 1.78 -1.16
C PRO A 73 -9.39 2.75 -0.97
N VAL A 74 -8.17 2.21 -1.01
CA VAL A 74 -6.96 2.97 -1.25
C VAL A 74 -6.98 3.40 -2.71
N PRO A 75 -6.86 4.71 -3.01
CA PRO A 75 -6.85 5.20 -4.38
C PRO A 75 -5.61 4.71 -5.14
N TYR A 76 -5.75 4.54 -6.46
CA TYR A 76 -4.61 4.31 -7.35
C TYR A 76 -3.97 5.65 -7.73
N ALA A 77 -2.74 5.64 -8.23
CA ALA A 77 -1.98 6.85 -8.57
C ALA A 77 -2.64 7.67 -9.71
N GLU A 78 -3.40 7.03 -10.59
CA GLU A 78 -4.15 7.70 -11.67
C GLU A 78 -5.47 8.34 -11.20
N ASP A 79 -6.06 7.87 -10.09
CA ASP A 79 -7.33 8.39 -9.56
C ASP A 79 -7.19 9.73 -8.80
N ASP A 80 -5.96 10.16 -8.53
CA ASP A 80 -5.65 11.41 -7.80
C ASP A 80 -5.44 12.63 -8.74
N SER A 81 -5.76 12.47 -10.04
CA SER A 81 -5.65 13.51 -11.10
C SER A 81 -6.87 14.41 -11.26
#